data_AF-A0A2N0BBD0-F1
#
_entry.id   AF-A0A2N0BBD0-F1
#
_cell.length_a   1.000
_cell.length_b   1.000
_cell.length_c   1.000
_cell.angle_alpha   90.00
_cell.angle_beta   90.00
_cell.angle_gamma   90.00
#
_symmetry.space_group_name_H-M   'P 1'
#
loop_
_entity.id
_entity.type
_entity.pdbx_description
1 polymer ?
#
loop_
_entity_poly.entity_id
_entity_poly.type
_entity_poly.pdbx_seq_one_letter_code
_entity_poly.pdbx_strand_id
1 'polypeptide(L)'
;MIQVRNVGIVFVPLAVLILSFKRFADEKRDGKIFIAGKAYDRQIYVIREKRPVPVTRFKRWENIIRHSLAPDRKHFVVYHRGDKETSHRLSVYDLKNTTKRFPLKSIRPGVACHELFWFRNRILFETGTSGGGTFLLIYDQNLNLIHTIHSFDLYLDQDSGIAISKPVYPMEEGKFSVYALYSGDLLETFDFAQEIGEAYSVWDLKKIGLHKFEIELIVDTSSDQRRIFSKTIRPRRKKTRTR
;
A
#
# COMPACT_ATOMS: atom_id res chain seq x y z
N MET A 1 -59.03 -17.36 31.18
CA MET A 1 -58.91 -16.18 30.28
C MET A 1 -57.44 -15.80 30.23
N ILE A 2 -56.69 -16.36 29.27
CA ILE A 2 -55.23 -16.21 29.18
C ILE A 2 -54.95 -15.08 28.18
N GLN A 3 -54.38 -13.99 28.67
CA GLN A 3 -54.04 -12.81 27.90
C GLN A 3 -52.74 -13.07 27.13
N VAL A 4 -52.85 -13.36 25.83
CA VAL A 4 -51.71 -13.53 24.93
C VAL A 4 -51.11 -12.15 24.64
N ARG A 5 -49.88 -11.91 25.10
CA ARG A 5 -49.09 -10.73 24.73
C ARG A 5 -48.56 -10.93 23.30
N ASN A 6 -49.09 -10.15 22.36
CA ASN A 6 -48.51 -9.97 21.03
C ASN A 6 -47.11 -9.35 21.15
N VAL A 7 -46.07 -10.17 21.02
CA VAL A 7 -44.71 -9.69 20.75
C VAL A 7 -44.61 -9.51 19.24
N GLY A 8 -44.89 -8.28 18.77
CA GLY A 8 -44.66 -7.91 17.38
C GLY A 8 -43.17 -8.03 17.05
N ILE A 9 -42.82 -9.06 16.28
CA ILE A 9 -41.51 -9.19 15.66
C ILE A 9 -41.43 -8.09 14.59
N VAL A 10 -40.69 -7.02 14.89
CA VAL A 10 -40.37 -5.97 13.91
C VAL A 10 -39.42 -6.61 12.89
N PHE A 11 -39.97 -7.04 11.76
CA PHE A 11 -39.22 -7.41 10.58
C PHE A 11 -38.59 -6.13 10.00
N VAL A 12 -37.35 -5.83 10.37
CA VAL A 12 -36.56 -4.83 9.66
C VAL A 12 -36.23 -5.43 8.29
N PRO A 13 -36.69 -4.85 7.17
CA PRO A 13 -36.39 -5.39 5.84
C PRO A 13 -34.87 -5.38 5.64
N LEU A 14 -34.31 -6.46 5.10
CA LEU A 14 -32.89 -6.58 4.75
C LEU A 14 -32.39 -5.36 3.95
N ALA A 15 -33.26 -4.76 3.14
CA ALA A 15 -33.02 -3.52 2.40
C ALA A 15 -32.70 -2.31 3.29
N VAL A 16 -33.35 -2.16 4.45
CA VAL A 16 -33.10 -1.06 5.39
C VAL A 16 -31.76 -1.26 6.10
N LEU A 17 -31.40 -2.51 6.43
CA LEU A 17 -30.06 -2.82 6.95
C LEU A 17 -28.98 -2.49 5.90
N ILE A 18 -29.19 -2.88 4.65
CA ILE A 18 -28.28 -2.58 3.53
C ILE A 18 -28.17 -1.06 3.27
N LEU A 19 -29.27 -0.31 3.42
CA LEU A 19 -29.30 1.15 3.24
C LEU A 19 -28.62 1.90 4.39
N SER A 20 -28.75 1.44 5.65
CA SER A 20 -28.01 2.03 6.77
C SER A 20 -26.49 1.75 6.69
N PHE A 21 -26.09 0.61 6.14
CA PHE A 21 -24.67 0.32 5.86
C PHE A 21 -24.10 1.11 4.67
N LYS A 22 -24.93 1.54 3.71
CA LYS A 22 -24.49 2.34 2.56
C LYS A 22 -23.91 3.71 2.93
N ARG A 23 -24.22 4.27 4.10
CA ARG A 23 -23.79 5.63 4.50
C ARG A 23 -22.43 5.71 5.19
N PHE A 24 -21.79 4.58 5.52
CA PHE A 24 -20.50 4.54 6.25
C PHE A 24 -19.42 3.70 5.58
N ALA A 25 -19.68 3.21 4.36
CA ALA A 25 -18.70 2.45 3.60
C ALA A 25 -17.81 3.41 2.80
N ASP A 26 -16.60 3.64 3.29
CA ASP A 26 -15.53 4.21 2.47
C ASP A 26 -15.33 3.31 1.23
N GLU A 27 -15.33 3.93 0.06
CA GLU A 27 -15.29 3.24 -1.23
C GLU A 27 -13.99 2.47 -1.42
N LYS A 28 -14.10 1.13 -1.44
CA LYS A 28 -13.44 0.25 -2.42
C LYS A 28 -14.24 -1.05 -2.47
N ARG A 29 -15.20 -1.11 -3.43
CA ARG A 29 -15.97 -2.33 -3.69
C ARG A 29 -15.10 -3.35 -4.43
N ASP A 30 -14.18 -4.00 -3.73
CA ASP A 30 -13.56 -5.25 -4.19
C ASP A 30 -14.52 -6.45 -4.02
N GLY A 31 -15.82 -6.24 -4.29
CA GLY A 31 -16.90 -7.22 -4.38
C GLY A 31 -17.17 -8.14 -3.18
N LYS A 32 -16.27 -8.23 -2.20
CA LYS A 32 -16.30 -9.23 -1.13
C LYS A 32 -15.71 -8.75 0.19
N ILE A 33 -15.02 -7.60 0.27
CA ILE A 33 -14.35 -7.12 1.49
C ILE A 33 -14.58 -5.63 1.66
N PHE A 34 -14.88 -5.18 2.88
CA PHE A 34 -15.03 -3.76 3.20
C PHE A 34 -14.69 -3.48 4.66
N ILE A 35 -14.34 -2.23 4.96
CA ILE A 35 -14.15 -1.75 6.33
C ILE A 35 -15.42 -1.02 6.75
N ALA A 36 -15.95 -1.35 7.91
CA ALA A 36 -17.12 -0.66 8.46
C ALA A 36 -17.03 -0.52 9.97
N GLY A 37 -17.79 0.43 10.50
CA GLY A 37 -17.76 0.85 11.90
C GLY A 37 -17.47 2.34 12.01
N LYS A 38 -17.71 2.89 13.19
CA LYS A 38 -17.26 4.23 13.59
C LYS A 38 -15.74 4.23 13.72
N ALA A 39 -15.13 5.41 13.74
CA ALA A 39 -13.67 5.55 13.80
C ALA A 39 -13.02 4.75 14.94
N TYR A 40 -13.74 4.56 16.05
CA TYR A 40 -13.30 3.81 17.23
C TYR A 40 -13.73 2.35 17.24
N ASP A 41 -14.44 1.79 16.26
CA ASP A 41 -14.80 0.36 16.27
C ASP A 41 -14.73 -0.29 14.89
N ARG A 42 -13.91 0.27 14.00
CA ARG A 42 -13.71 -0.23 12.64
C ARG A 42 -13.29 -1.70 12.66
N GLN A 43 -13.99 -2.51 11.87
CA GLN A 43 -13.64 -3.89 11.58
C GLN A 43 -13.57 -4.10 10.07
N ILE A 44 -12.86 -5.15 9.67
CA ILE A 44 -12.90 -5.63 8.29
C ILE A 44 -13.95 -6.73 8.21
N TYR A 45 -14.79 -6.63 7.18
CA TYR A 45 -15.85 -7.56 6.88
C TYR A 45 -15.60 -8.22 5.54
N VAL A 46 -16.00 -9.49 5.45
CA VAL A 46 -16.08 -10.23 4.18
C VAL A 46 -17.55 -10.60 3.91
N ILE A 47 -18.03 -10.41 2.70
CA ILE A 47 -19.37 -10.85 2.29
C ILE A 47 -19.33 -12.35 2.01
N ARG A 48 -20.09 -13.12 2.80
CA ARG A 48 -20.30 -14.57 2.62
C ARG A 48 -21.79 -14.84 2.62
N GLU A 49 -22.28 -15.58 1.63
CA GLU A 49 -23.70 -15.95 1.55
C GLU A 49 -24.64 -14.71 1.68
N LYS A 50 -24.25 -13.60 1.05
CA LYS A 50 -24.93 -12.29 1.10
C LYS A 50 -24.96 -11.60 2.48
N ARG A 51 -24.20 -12.10 3.47
CA ARG A 51 -24.08 -11.50 4.80
C ARG A 51 -22.65 -11.01 5.07
N PRO A 52 -22.48 -9.85 5.73
CA PRO A 52 -21.16 -9.42 6.16
C PRO A 52 -20.71 -10.21 7.40
N VAL A 53 -19.50 -10.78 7.33
CA VAL A 53 -18.89 -11.51 8.44
C VAL A 53 -17.60 -10.80 8.84
N PRO A 54 -17.44 -10.39 10.11
CA PRO A 54 -16.20 -9.77 10.57
C PRO A 54 -15.07 -10.80 10.58
N VAL A 55 -13.93 -10.43 9.99
CA VAL A 55 -12.72 -11.28 9.93
C VAL A 55 -11.64 -10.82 10.90
N THR A 56 -11.79 -9.63 11.47
CA THR A 56 -10.94 -9.11 12.53
C THR A 56 -11.68 -9.03 13.86
N ARG A 57 -10.89 -8.87 14.93
CA ARG A 57 -11.39 -8.52 16.25
C ARG A 57 -10.58 -7.36 16.79
N PHE A 58 -10.59 -6.24 16.07
CA PHE A 58 -9.95 -5.04 16.58
C PHE A 58 -10.67 -4.58 17.84
N LYS A 59 -9.93 -4.12 18.84
CA LYS A 59 -10.52 -3.52 20.03
C LYS A 59 -11.15 -2.17 19.65
N ARG A 60 -12.06 -1.66 20.49
CA ARG A 60 -12.77 -0.36 20.29
C ARG A 60 -11.86 0.88 20.33
N TRP A 61 -10.58 0.69 20.20
CA TRP A 61 -9.58 1.72 20.36
C TRP A 61 -8.39 1.41 19.48
N GLU A 62 -8.45 0.35 18.66
CA GLU A 62 -7.48 0.09 17.61
C GLU A 62 -7.88 0.87 16.36
N ASN A 63 -6.95 1.69 15.87
CA ASN A 63 -7.15 2.53 14.72
C ASN A 63 -6.50 1.88 13.50
N ILE A 64 -7.30 1.63 12.46
CA ILE A 64 -6.84 1.11 11.17
C ILE A 64 -6.39 2.30 10.32
N ILE A 65 -5.10 2.34 9.96
CA ILE A 65 -4.51 3.48 9.25
C ILE A 65 -4.37 3.17 7.77
N ARG A 66 -3.74 2.04 7.42
CA ARG A 66 -3.63 1.57 6.03
C ARG A 66 -3.86 0.08 5.95
N HIS A 67 -4.22 -0.39 4.76
CA HIS A 67 -4.49 -1.78 4.53
C HIS A 67 -4.35 -2.15 3.05
N SER A 68 -4.15 -3.44 2.79
CA SER A 68 -4.14 -3.96 1.43
C SER A 68 -4.58 -5.43 1.37
N LEU A 69 -5.28 -5.77 0.29
CA LEU A 69 -5.74 -7.11 0.00
C LEU A 69 -4.72 -7.83 -0.87
N ALA A 70 -4.38 -9.08 -0.51
CA ALA A 70 -3.52 -9.91 -1.34
C ALA A 70 -4.20 -10.21 -2.69
N PRO A 71 -3.44 -10.38 -3.79
CA PRO A 71 -4.01 -10.69 -5.10
C PRO A 71 -4.85 -11.97 -5.12
N ASP A 72 -4.53 -12.94 -4.26
CA ASP A 72 -5.30 -14.18 -4.12
C ASP A 72 -6.64 -14.00 -3.36
N ARG A 73 -6.86 -12.81 -2.77
CA ARG A 73 -7.99 -12.44 -1.92
C ARG A 73 -8.20 -13.33 -0.70
N LYS A 74 -7.16 -14.06 -0.28
CA LYS A 74 -7.17 -14.93 0.91
C LYS A 74 -6.54 -14.25 2.11
N HIS A 75 -5.61 -13.33 1.87
CA HIS A 75 -4.87 -12.66 2.94
C HIS A 75 -5.09 -11.16 2.89
N PHE A 76 -5.03 -10.53 4.07
CA PHE A 76 -5.19 -9.10 4.23
C PHE A 76 -4.10 -8.56 5.14
N VAL A 77 -3.43 -7.50 4.74
CA VAL A 77 -2.41 -6.83 5.57
C VAL A 77 -2.95 -5.50 6.08
N VAL A 78 -2.67 -5.20 7.35
CA VAL A 78 -3.16 -4.00 8.03
C VAL A 78 -2.04 -3.33 8.79
N TYR A 79 -1.89 -2.03 8.58
CA TYR A 79 -1.14 -1.15 9.45
C TYR A 79 -2.11 -0.47 10.42
N HIS A 80 -1.98 -0.80 11.71
CA HIS A 80 -2.90 -0.38 12.76
C HIS A 80 -2.18 -0.12 14.07
N ARG A 81 -2.85 0.52 15.02
CA ARG A 81 -2.30 0.81 16.35
C ARG A 81 -3.42 0.82 17.39
N GLY A 82 -3.18 0.18 18.53
CA GLY A 82 -4.06 0.32 19.68
C GLY A 82 -3.94 1.68 20.33
N ASP A 83 -5.04 2.20 20.85
CA ASP A 83 -5.06 3.36 21.73
C ASP A 83 -4.08 3.16 22.88
N LYS A 84 -3.28 4.21 23.12
CA LYS A 84 -2.17 4.24 24.08
C LYS A 84 -1.02 3.27 23.82
N GLU A 85 -1.05 2.41 22.79
CA GLU A 85 0.16 1.69 22.38
C GLU A 85 1.18 2.69 21.84
N THR A 86 2.46 2.52 22.14
CA THR A 86 3.51 3.44 21.68
C THR A 86 4.00 3.16 20.26
N SER A 87 3.60 2.03 19.67
CA SER A 87 4.08 1.58 18.37
C SER A 87 2.93 1.09 17.50
N HIS A 88 3.07 1.32 16.19
CA HIS A 88 2.17 0.73 15.22
C HIS A 88 2.55 -0.72 14.94
N ARG A 89 1.58 -1.47 14.41
CA ARG A 89 1.70 -2.87 14.05
C ARG A 89 1.39 -3.04 12.58
N LEU A 90 2.13 -3.94 11.94
CA LEU A 90 1.78 -4.51 10.65
C LEU A 90 1.33 -5.95 10.90
N SER A 91 0.10 -6.28 10.52
CA SER A 91 -0.50 -7.58 10.79
C SER A 91 -1.12 -8.19 9.55
N VAL A 92 -0.94 -9.50 9.38
CA VAL A 92 -1.52 -10.29 8.28
C VAL A 92 -2.65 -11.15 8.83
N TYR A 93 -3.82 -11.12 8.18
CA TYR A 93 -5.01 -11.89 8.53
C TYR A 93 -5.36 -12.89 7.41
N ASP A 94 -5.88 -14.04 7.80
CA ASP A 94 -6.50 -15.01 6.89
C ASP A 94 -8.00 -14.73 6.78
N LEU A 95 -8.45 -14.43 5.57
CA LEU A 95 -9.84 -14.12 5.26
C LEU A 95 -10.69 -15.39 5.08
N LYS A 96 -10.07 -16.55 4.84
CA LYS A 96 -10.76 -17.84 4.74
C LYS A 96 -11.17 -18.34 6.13
N ASN A 97 -10.29 -18.18 7.12
CA ASN A 97 -10.49 -18.70 8.46
C ASN A 97 -11.14 -17.66 9.40
N THR A 98 -12.47 -17.51 9.32
CA THR A 98 -13.22 -16.52 10.12
C THR A 98 -13.39 -16.89 11.59
N THR A 99 -13.03 -18.12 11.97
CA THR A 99 -13.01 -18.54 13.38
C THR A 99 -11.74 -18.04 14.07
N LYS A 100 -10.61 -17.95 13.35
CA LYS A 100 -9.39 -17.29 13.81
C LYS A 100 -9.37 -15.81 13.42
N ARG A 101 -10.03 -14.97 14.24
CA ARG A 101 -10.04 -13.51 14.07
C ARG A 101 -8.77 -12.79 14.56
N PHE A 102 -7.72 -13.57 14.84
CA PHE A 102 -6.40 -13.08 15.23
C PHE A 102 -5.50 -13.05 14.01
N PRO A 103 -4.52 -12.14 13.98
CA PRO A 103 -3.58 -12.11 12.88
C PRO A 103 -2.73 -13.39 12.86
N LEU A 104 -2.44 -13.89 11.66
CA LEU A 104 -1.49 -14.98 11.43
C LEU A 104 -0.08 -14.57 11.88
N LYS A 105 0.26 -13.31 11.63
CA LYS A 105 1.54 -12.71 12.03
C LYS A 105 1.36 -11.22 12.31
N SER A 106 2.17 -10.71 13.23
CA SER A 106 2.27 -9.27 13.49
C SER A 106 3.72 -8.89 13.78
N ILE A 107 4.16 -7.75 13.25
CA ILE A 107 5.44 -7.10 13.58
C ILE A 107 5.22 -5.63 13.95
N ARG A 108 6.28 -4.95 14.42
CA ARG A 108 6.32 -3.49 14.60
C ARG A 108 7.22 -2.92 13.51
N PRO A 109 6.67 -2.40 12.40
CA PRO A 109 7.46 -2.07 11.21
C PRO A 109 8.10 -0.67 11.27
N GLY A 110 7.73 0.17 12.25
CA GLY A 110 8.10 1.58 12.31
C GLY A 110 6.94 2.47 12.77
N VAL A 111 7.12 3.78 12.65
CA VAL A 111 6.18 4.80 13.17
C VAL A 111 5.33 5.47 12.10
N ALA A 112 5.76 5.44 10.84
CA ALA A 112 5.05 6.03 9.70
C ALA A 112 4.74 4.99 8.63
N CYS A 113 3.68 5.23 7.85
CA CYS A 113 3.33 4.40 6.70
C CYS A 113 2.81 5.31 5.58
N HIS A 114 3.64 5.53 4.57
CA HIS A 114 3.30 6.32 3.39
C HIS A 114 2.48 5.48 2.41
N GLU A 115 2.95 4.29 2.08
CA GLU A 115 2.25 3.32 1.23
C GLU A 115 2.30 1.91 1.82
N LEU A 116 1.24 1.14 1.56
CA LEU A 116 1.13 -0.26 1.94
C LEU A 116 0.33 -1.01 0.88
N PHE A 117 0.96 -1.94 0.17
CA PHE A 117 0.27 -2.75 -0.82
C PHE A 117 0.89 -4.13 -1.01
N TRP A 118 0.09 -5.04 -1.58
CA TRP A 118 0.60 -6.32 -2.06
C TRP A 118 1.07 -6.21 -3.50
N PHE A 119 2.25 -6.75 -3.77
CA PHE A 119 2.72 -6.99 -5.13
C PHE A 119 3.03 -8.48 -5.30
N ARG A 120 2.20 -9.19 -6.06
CA ARG A 120 2.24 -10.66 -6.16
C ARG A 120 2.12 -11.30 -4.77
N ASN A 121 3.14 -12.00 -4.29
CA ASN A 121 3.19 -12.60 -2.95
C ASN A 121 4.13 -11.84 -1.99
N ARG A 122 4.34 -10.54 -2.23
CA ARG A 122 5.13 -9.63 -1.41
C ARG A 122 4.26 -8.55 -0.80
N ILE A 123 4.61 -8.14 0.42
CA ILE A 123 4.03 -6.98 1.08
C ILE A 123 5.07 -5.87 0.97
N LEU A 124 4.66 -4.74 0.38
CA LEU A 124 5.48 -3.55 0.24
C LEU A 124 4.99 -2.52 1.25
N PHE A 125 5.92 -2.03 2.06
CA PHE A 125 5.66 -1.06 3.11
C PHE A 125 6.64 0.10 2.98
N GLU A 126 6.12 1.26 2.62
CA GLU A 126 6.89 2.49 2.51
C GLU A 126 6.79 3.31 3.79
N THR A 127 7.93 3.74 4.33
CA THR A 127 8.02 4.46 5.60
C THR A 127 9.12 5.52 5.57
N GLY A 128 8.93 6.62 6.28
CA GLY A 128 9.92 7.69 6.37
C GLY A 128 11.08 7.34 7.30
N THR A 129 12.23 7.95 7.06
CA THR A 129 13.38 7.94 7.96
C THR A 129 13.40 9.20 8.83
N SER A 130 14.10 9.15 9.95
CA SER A 130 14.27 10.33 10.82
C SER A 130 15.08 11.46 10.15
N GLY A 131 15.81 11.17 9.06
CA GLY A 131 16.62 12.12 8.31
C GLY A 131 15.94 12.71 7.07
N GLY A 132 14.62 12.51 6.91
CA GLY A 132 13.86 13.06 5.77
C GLY A 132 13.91 12.21 4.49
N GLY A 133 14.49 11.00 4.56
CA GLY A 133 14.44 10.03 3.47
C GLY A 133 13.28 9.04 3.63
N THR A 134 13.26 8.03 2.77
CA THR A 134 12.21 7.01 2.71
C THR A 134 12.82 5.61 2.57
N PHE A 135 12.20 4.62 3.22
CA PHE A 135 12.48 3.21 3.01
C PHE A 135 11.30 2.53 2.34
N LEU A 136 11.57 1.68 1.37
CA LEU A 136 10.63 0.66 0.91
C LEU A 136 11.09 -0.70 1.44
N LEU A 137 10.33 -1.22 2.40
CA LEU A 137 10.54 -2.53 3.01
C LEU A 137 9.72 -3.56 2.25
N ILE A 138 10.38 -4.63 1.78
CA ILE A 138 9.77 -5.72 1.05
C ILE A 138 9.74 -6.94 1.97
N TYR A 139 8.54 -7.38 2.31
CA TYR A 139 8.32 -8.56 3.15
C TYR A 139 7.73 -9.72 2.35
N ASP A 140 7.98 -10.94 2.85
CA ASP A 140 7.16 -12.08 2.47
C ASP A 140 5.77 -12.05 3.16
N GLN A 141 4.92 -13.00 2.83
CA GLN A 141 3.59 -13.14 3.45
C GLN A 141 3.60 -13.42 4.95
N ASN A 142 4.74 -13.86 5.49
CA ASN A 142 4.96 -14.14 6.91
C ASN A 142 5.64 -12.96 7.63
N LEU A 143 5.69 -11.78 7.00
CA LEU A 143 6.32 -10.57 7.52
C LEU A 143 7.83 -10.74 7.81
N ASN A 144 8.51 -11.67 7.14
CA ASN A 144 9.96 -11.72 7.13
C ASN A 144 10.50 -10.71 6.12
N LEU A 145 11.43 -9.86 6.56
CA LEU A 145 12.05 -8.85 5.69
C LEU A 145 12.92 -9.54 4.64
N ILE A 146 12.65 -9.27 3.37
CA ILE A 146 13.43 -9.77 2.22
C ILE A 146 14.46 -8.73 1.82
N HIS A 147 14.04 -7.47 1.72
CA HIS A 147 14.91 -6.39 1.25
C HIS A 147 14.43 -5.02 1.74
N THR A 148 15.37 -4.08 1.76
CA THR A 148 15.13 -2.66 2.06
C THR A 148 15.74 -1.82 0.95
N ILE A 149 14.92 -0.99 0.30
CA ILE A 149 15.41 0.06 -0.61
C ILE A 149 15.42 1.37 0.17
N HIS A 150 16.56 2.06 0.20
CA HIS A 150 16.69 3.41 0.73
C HIS A 150 16.69 4.42 -0.41
N SER A 151 15.93 5.49 -0.26
CA SER A 151 15.79 6.55 -1.25
C SER A 151 15.19 7.78 -0.59
N PHE A 152 15.57 8.98 -0.99
CA PHE A 152 14.87 10.17 -0.49
C PHE A 152 13.45 10.27 -1.04
N ASP A 153 13.26 9.91 -2.31
CA ASP A 153 11.98 10.09 -2.99
C ASP A 153 11.71 8.96 -3.99
N LEU A 154 10.68 8.15 -3.71
CA LEU A 154 10.34 6.97 -4.51
C LEU A 154 9.08 7.20 -5.33
N TYR A 155 9.15 6.78 -6.60
CA TYR A 155 7.98 6.58 -7.44
C TYR A 155 7.71 5.08 -7.60
N LEU A 156 6.52 4.62 -7.20
CA LEU A 156 6.13 3.21 -7.23
C LEU A 156 5.19 2.93 -8.41
N ASP A 157 5.62 2.09 -9.36
CA ASP A 157 4.77 1.62 -10.48
C ASP A 157 4.46 0.13 -10.34
N GLN A 158 3.29 -0.17 -9.78
CA GLN A 158 2.84 -1.55 -9.56
C GLN A 158 2.62 -2.32 -10.86
N ASP A 159 2.16 -1.69 -11.95
CA ASP A 159 1.88 -2.44 -13.18
C ASP A 159 3.18 -2.88 -13.86
N SER A 160 4.20 -2.03 -13.83
CA SER A 160 5.53 -2.40 -14.35
C SER A 160 6.34 -3.22 -13.36
N GLY A 161 5.95 -3.22 -12.08
CA GLY A 161 6.65 -3.95 -11.03
C GLY A 161 7.98 -3.31 -10.63
N ILE A 162 8.09 -1.99 -10.71
CA ILE A 162 9.33 -1.24 -10.42
C ILE A 162 9.12 -0.11 -9.40
N ALA A 163 10.19 0.23 -8.70
CA ALA A 163 10.32 1.49 -7.97
C ALA A 163 11.41 2.33 -8.63
N ILE A 164 11.21 3.64 -8.74
CA ILE A 164 12.20 4.59 -9.26
C ILE A 164 12.58 5.53 -8.13
N SER A 165 13.83 5.46 -7.69
CA SER A 165 14.47 6.43 -6.79
C SER A 165 14.82 7.67 -7.60
N LYS A 166 14.25 8.80 -7.21
CA LYS A 166 14.53 10.11 -7.79
C LYS A 166 15.73 10.73 -7.05
N PRO A 167 16.73 11.27 -7.77
CA PRO A 167 17.81 12.00 -7.12
C PRO A 167 17.24 13.26 -6.46
N VAL A 168 17.69 13.52 -5.23
CA VAL A 168 17.36 14.73 -4.48
C VAL A 168 18.62 15.55 -4.27
N TYR A 169 18.67 16.73 -4.88
CA TYR A 169 19.76 17.68 -4.68
C TYR A 169 19.72 18.27 -3.25
N PRO A 170 20.85 18.39 -2.54
CA PRO A 170 22.23 18.05 -2.91
C PRO A 170 22.68 16.64 -2.46
N MET A 171 21.79 15.82 -1.89
CA MET A 171 22.15 14.57 -1.20
C MET A 171 22.39 13.38 -2.14
N GLU A 172 21.72 13.34 -3.29
CA GLU A 172 21.93 12.33 -4.33
C GLU A 172 22.27 13.03 -5.66
N GLU A 173 23.46 12.74 -6.20
CA GLU A 173 23.91 13.25 -7.50
C GLU A 173 23.07 12.64 -8.62
N GLY A 174 22.13 13.38 -9.24
CA GLY A 174 21.56 13.21 -10.59
C GLY A 174 21.08 11.82 -11.06
N LYS A 175 21.27 10.76 -10.29
CA LYS A 175 21.18 9.38 -10.74
C LYS A 175 19.86 8.80 -10.28
N PHE A 176 19.03 8.49 -11.25
CA PHE A 176 17.85 7.68 -11.03
C PHE A 176 18.29 6.23 -10.85
N SER A 177 17.70 5.56 -9.86
CA SER A 177 17.90 4.12 -9.63
C SER A 177 16.57 3.39 -9.75
N VAL A 178 16.52 2.37 -10.60
CA VAL A 178 15.32 1.57 -10.84
C VAL A 178 15.46 0.23 -10.14
N TYR A 179 14.52 -0.09 -9.27
CA TYR A 179 14.49 -1.34 -8.50
C TYR A 179 13.31 -2.23 -8.89
N ALA A 180 13.46 -3.55 -8.77
CA ALA A 180 12.35 -4.48 -8.90
C ALA A 180 11.52 -4.54 -7.60
N LEU A 181 10.21 -4.28 -7.66
CA LEU A 181 9.32 -4.36 -6.47
C LEU A 181 9.25 -5.75 -5.84
N TYR A 182 9.57 -6.80 -6.61
CA TYR A 182 9.47 -8.18 -6.13
C TYR A 182 10.62 -8.61 -5.23
N SER A 183 11.84 -8.19 -5.57
CA SER A 183 13.08 -8.63 -4.93
C SER A 183 13.85 -7.51 -4.24
N GLY A 184 13.63 -6.25 -4.65
CA GLY A 184 14.45 -5.12 -4.27
C GLY A 184 15.72 -4.95 -5.10
N ASP A 185 15.96 -5.84 -6.07
CA ASP A 185 17.19 -5.78 -6.88
C ASP A 185 17.24 -4.50 -7.73
N LEU A 186 18.40 -3.86 -7.76
CA LEU A 186 18.70 -2.77 -8.69
C LEU A 186 18.73 -3.32 -10.14
N LEU A 187 17.88 -2.77 -11.00
CA LEU A 187 17.71 -3.18 -12.40
C LEU A 187 18.58 -2.34 -13.34
N GLU A 188 18.54 -1.03 -13.18
CA GLU A 188 19.32 -0.07 -13.95
C GLU A 188 19.46 1.26 -13.19
N THR A 189 20.45 2.04 -13.61
CA THR A 189 20.62 3.44 -13.21
C THR A 189 20.73 4.29 -14.47
N PHE A 190 20.23 5.53 -14.43
CA PHE A 190 20.39 6.48 -15.52
C PHE A 190 20.48 7.91 -14.98
N ASP A 191 21.04 8.80 -15.79
CA ASP A 191 21.29 10.19 -15.44
C ASP A 191 21.19 11.04 -16.72
N PHE A 192 20.63 12.25 -16.60
CA PHE A 192 20.53 13.24 -17.66
C PHE A 192 21.65 14.29 -17.64
N ALA A 193 22.61 14.22 -16.70
CA ALA A 193 23.66 15.23 -16.55
C ALA A 193 24.50 15.41 -17.82
N GLN A 194 24.77 14.34 -18.57
CA GLN A 194 25.48 14.42 -19.85
C GLN A 194 24.64 15.07 -20.96
N GLU A 195 23.32 14.87 -20.95
CA GLU A 195 22.40 15.44 -21.94
C GLU A 195 22.08 16.91 -21.63
N ILE A 196 22.14 17.28 -20.36
CA ILE A 196 21.84 18.63 -19.87
C ILE A 196 23.10 19.51 -19.85
N GLY A 197 24.24 18.95 -19.45
CA GLY A 197 25.53 19.66 -19.32
C GLY A 197 25.74 20.40 -18.00
N GLU A 198 24.77 20.33 -17.08
CA GLU A 198 24.72 21.08 -15.82
C GLU A 198 23.91 20.32 -14.75
N ALA A 199 23.95 20.81 -13.50
CA ALA A 199 23.19 20.23 -12.40
C ALA A 199 21.69 20.49 -12.58
N TYR A 200 20.85 19.56 -12.11
CA TYR A 200 19.40 19.67 -12.23
C TYR A 200 18.71 19.05 -11.01
N SER A 201 17.44 19.41 -10.82
CA SER A 201 16.53 18.81 -9.84
C SER A 201 15.32 18.20 -10.53
N VAL A 202 14.76 17.14 -9.96
CA VAL A 202 13.53 16.52 -10.49
C VAL A 202 12.33 17.34 -10.04
N TRP A 203 11.54 17.82 -10.99
CA TRP A 203 10.28 18.51 -10.71
C TRP A 203 9.12 17.53 -10.68
N ASP A 204 8.99 16.70 -11.72
CA ASP A 204 7.93 15.71 -11.81
C ASP A 204 8.43 14.43 -12.49
N LEU A 205 7.80 13.31 -12.10
CA LEU A 205 7.96 12.03 -12.76
C LEU A 205 6.59 11.38 -12.85
N LYS A 206 6.13 11.14 -14.09
CA LYS A 206 4.84 10.51 -14.32
C LYS A 206 4.91 9.43 -15.40
N LYS A 207 4.11 8.39 -15.21
CA LYS A 207 3.92 7.33 -16.20
C LYS A 207 3.01 7.82 -17.32
N ILE A 208 3.49 7.75 -18.57
CA ILE A 208 2.77 8.19 -19.78
C ILE A 208 2.45 7.04 -20.74
N GLY A 209 2.88 5.83 -20.43
CA GLY A 209 2.58 4.63 -21.22
C GLY A 209 3.07 3.36 -20.53
N LEU A 210 2.85 2.22 -21.20
CA LEU A 210 3.40 0.95 -20.72
C LEU A 210 4.92 1.04 -20.72
N HIS A 211 5.51 1.03 -19.52
CA HIS A 211 6.96 1.17 -19.30
C HIS A 211 7.57 2.50 -19.78
N LYS A 212 6.77 3.52 -20.07
CA LYS A 212 7.23 4.84 -20.54
C LYS A 212 6.91 5.91 -19.51
N PHE A 213 7.91 6.70 -19.16
CA PHE A 213 7.87 7.73 -18.13
C PHE A 213 8.30 9.06 -18.73
N GLU A 214 7.59 10.11 -18.35
CA GLU A 214 7.96 11.50 -18.58
C GLU A 214 8.60 12.04 -17.31
N ILE A 215 9.75 12.70 -17.46
CA ILE A 215 10.55 13.24 -16.37
C ILE A 215 10.78 14.71 -16.68
N GLU A 216 10.24 15.58 -15.83
CA GLU A 216 10.41 17.02 -15.91
C GLU A 216 11.50 17.44 -14.93
N LEU A 217 12.52 18.14 -15.44
CA LEU A 217 13.70 18.55 -14.69
C LEU A 217 13.79 20.07 -14.67
N ILE A 218 14.09 20.65 -13.50
CA ILE A 218 14.49 22.05 -13.37
C ILE A 218 16.00 22.12 -13.52
N VAL A 219 16.43 22.90 -14.50
CA VAL A 219 17.84 23.05 -14.86
C VAL A 219 18.41 24.35 -14.29
N ASP A 220 17.57 25.39 -14.20
CA ASP A 220 17.89 26.63 -13.50
C ASP A 220 16.67 27.07 -12.67
N THR A 221 16.85 27.04 -11.34
CA THR A 221 15.81 27.44 -10.38
C THR A 221 15.49 28.92 -10.41
N SER A 222 16.42 29.77 -10.89
CA SER A 222 16.22 31.22 -10.93
C SER A 222 15.38 31.69 -12.12
N SER A 223 15.45 30.96 -13.24
CA SER A 223 14.70 31.23 -14.46
C SER A 223 13.51 30.28 -14.68
N ASP A 224 13.30 29.32 -13.77
CA ASP A 224 12.34 28.21 -13.91
C ASP A 224 12.47 27.50 -15.28
N GLN A 225 13.71 27.34 -15.74
CA GLN A 225 13.96 26.67 -17.01
C GLN A 225 13.81 25.16 -16.83
N ARG A 226 12.81 24.60 -17.51
CA ARG A 226 12.47 23.18 -17.43
C ARG A 226 12.78 22.44 -18.72
N ARG A 227 13.22 21.19 -18.58
CA ARG A 227 13.39 20.26 -19.69
C ARG A 227 12.63 18.98 -19.41
N ILE A 228 11.97 18.45 -20.44
CA ILE A 228 11.15 17.25 -20.35
C ILE A 228 11.84 16.13 -21.12
N PHE A 229 12.01 14.98 -20.47
CA PHE A 229 12.61 13.79 -21.04
C PHE A 229 11.60 12.64 -21.03
N SER A 230 11.72 11.76 -22.02
CA SER A 230 10.98 10.49 -22.06
C SER A 230 11.93 9.33 -21.84
N LYS A 231 11.70 8.51 -20.81
CA LYS A 231 12.47 7.30 -20.53
C LYS A 231 11.59 6.07 -20.66
N THR A 232 12.07 5.07 -21.40
CA THR A 232 11.48 3.72 -21.38
C THR A 232 12.26 2.83 -20.42
N ILE A 233 11.60 2.29 -19.41
CA ILE A 233 12.19 1.46 -18.34
C ILE A 233 11.56 0.08 -18.41
N ARG A 234 12.30 -0.90 -18.92
CA ARG A 234 11.80 -2.27 -19.09
C ARG A 234 12.30 -3.16 -17.95
N PRO A 235 11.42 -3.85 -17.21
CA PRO A 235 11.86 -4.82 -16.21
C PRO A 235 12.65 -5.93 -16.93
N ARG A 236 13.93 -6.08 -16.58
CA ARG A 236 14.79 -7.13 -17.15
C ARG A 236 14.18 -8.50 -16.81
N ARG A 237 13.72 -9.25 -17.82
CA ARG A 237 13.48 -10.69 -17.67
C ARG A 237 14.84 -11.35 -17.46
N LYS A 238 15.07 -11.95 -16.29
CA LYS A 238 16.18 -12.91 -16.14
C LYS A 238 16.02 -13.94 -17.26
N LYS A 239 17.00 -14.03 -18.17
CA LYS A 239 17.11 -15.17 -19.07
C LYS A 239 17.27 -16.39 -18.17
N THR A 240 16.23 -17.20 -18.05
CA THR A 240 16.33 -18.52 -17.46
C THR A 240 17.36 -19.27 -18.29
N ARG A 241 18.58 -19.43 -17.77
CA ARG A 241 19.51 -20.43 -18.31
C ARG A 241 18.90 -21.77 -17.95
N THR A 242 18.14 -22.35 -18.88
CA THR A 242 17.91 -23.80 -18.91
C THR A 242 19.29 -24.44 -19.00
N ARG A 243 19.68 -25.12 -17.91
CA ARG A 243 20.71 -26.15 -17.96
C ARG A 243 20.06 -27.44 -18.41
#